data_AF-A0AAE9ACJ6-F1
#
_entry.id   AF-A0AAE9ACJ6-F1
#
_cell.length_a   1.000
_cell.length_b   1.000
_cell.length_c   1.000
_cell.angle_alpha   90.00
_cell.angle_beta   90.00
_cell.angle_gamma   90.00
#
_symmetry.space_group_name_H-M   'P 1'
#
loop_
_entity.id
_entity.type
_entity.pdbx_description
1 polymer ?
#
loop_
_entity_poly.entity_id
_entity_poly.type
_entity_poly.pdbx_seq_one_letter_code
_entity_poly.pdbx_strand_id
1 'polypeptide(L)'
;MIETNDQKEIMKVLPFLDSEFLKELDIFNTANDENKMVEMDEILKLDHLNNFERFKVSGCIVPDNLVTKLSHIPYCHIQVKSVNSKDLLFLKEAILRLPTFEEFEIKFKIFRTLMNSYGKLK
;
A
#
# COMPACT_ATOMS: atom_id res chain seq x y z
N MET A 1 -1.36 14.41 -6.28
CA MET A 1 -2.54 14.15 -5.43
C MET A 1 -3.77 13.99 -6.31
N ILE A 2 -4.56 12.93 -6.13
CA ILE A 2 -5.77 12.62 -6.93
C ILE A 2 -6.93 12.24 -5.98
N GLU A 3 -8.06 12.92 -6.10
CA GLU A 3 -9.28 12.60 -5.34
C GLU A 3 -10.14 11.59 -6.10
N THR A 4 -10.11 10.32 -5.72
CA THR A 4 -10.95 9.27 -6.32
C THR A 4 -10.84 7.97 -5.54
N ASN A 5 -11.82 7.09 -5.73
CA ASN A 5 -11.77 5.68 -5.32
C ASN A 5 -11.91 4.72 -6.52
N ASP A 6 -11.82 5.24 -7.74
CA ASP A 6 -11.87 4.47 -8.97
C ASP A 6 -10.51 4.51 -9.66
N GLN A 7 -9.90 3.33 -9.80
CA GLN A 7 -8.65 3.12 -10.52
C GLN A 7 -8.69 3.72 -11.93
N LYS A 8 -9.84 3.65 -12.62
CA LYS A 8 -9.97 4.16 -13.99
C LYS A 8 -9.73 5.65 -14.08
N GLU A 9 -10.12 6.41 -13.07
CA GLU A 9 -9.88 7.85 -13.02
C GLU A 9 -8.39 8.14 -12.78
N ILE A 10 -7.72 7.36 -11.93
CA ILE A 10 -6.27 7.46 -11.71
C ILE A 10 -5.52 7.18 -13.04
N MET A 11 -5.94 6.15 -13.76
CA MET A 11 -5.33 5.73 -15.02
C MET A 11 -5.55 6.69 -16.20
N LYS A 12 -6.41 7.71 -16.06
CA LYS A 12 -6.51 8.80 -17.06
C LYS A 12 -5.34 9.79 -16.97
N VAL A 13 -4.63 9.82 -15.85
CA VAL A 13 -3.55 10.77 -15.59
C VAL A 13 -2.22 10.06 -15.43
N LEU A 14 -2.17 9.06 -14.56
CA LEU A 14 -0.91 8.45 -14.10
C LEU A 14 -0.01 7.92 -15.25
N PRO A 15 -0.53 7.25 -16.31
CA PRO A 15 0.30 6.77 -17.42
C PRO A 15 0.96 7.86 -18.26
N PHE A 16 0.47 9.10 -18.20
CA PHE A 16 1.01 10.23 -18.96
C PHE A 16 2.05 11.03 -18.17
N LEU A 17 2.24 10.71 -16.89
CA LEU A 17 3.28 11.31 -16.05
C LEU A 17 4.61 10.60 -16.29
N ASP A 18 5.71 11.33 -16.23
CA ASP A 18 7.04 10.76 -16.37
C ASP A 18 7.42 9.97 -15.09
N SER A 19 7.81 8.70 -15.26
CA SER A 19 8.13 7.81 -14.14
C SER A 19 9.45 8.17 -13.44
N GLU A 20 10.38 8.88 -14.08
CA GLU A 20 11.62 9.31 -13.45
C GLU A 20 11.39 10.48 -12.48
N PHE A 21 10.47 11.37 -12.83
CA PHE A 21 10.17 12.58 -12.07
C PHE A 21 9.02 12.43 -11.07
N LEU A 22 8.11 11.48 -11.29
CA LEU A 22 7.01 11.23 -10.36
C LEU A 22 7.52 10.51 -9.11
N LYS A 23 7.76 11.27 -8.04
CA LYS A 23 8.24 10.74 -6.75
C LYS A 23 7.14 10.45 -5.74
N GLU A 24 5.99 11.10 -5.89
CA GLU A 24 4.93 11.05 -4.88
C GLU A 24 3.55 10.83 -5.49
N LEU A 25 2.81 9.87 -4.94
CA LEU A 25 1.41 9.63 -5.27
C LEU A 25 0.57 9.60 -3.99
N ASP A 26 -0.35 10.55 -3.88
CA ASP A 26 -1.39 10.60 -2.85
C ASP A 26 -2.75 10.41 -3.52
N ILE A 27 -3.44 9.33 -3.15
CA ILE A 27 -4.81 9.02 -3.53
C ILE A 27 -5.67 9.17 -2.28
N PHE A 28 -6.72 9.99 -2.38
CA PHE A 28 -7.63 10.17 -1.26
C PHE A 28 -9.07 10.12 -1.74
N ASN A 29 -9.93 9.64 -0.84
CA ASN A 29 -11.37 9.61 -1.05
C ASN A 29 -12.05 10.31 0.12
N THR A 30 -12.83 11.35 -0.17
CA THR A 30 -13.59 12.11 0.83
C THR A 30 -14.98 11.53 1.06
N ALA A 31 -15.43 10.60 0.20
CA ALA A 31 -16.71 9.93 0.38
C ALA A 31 -16.68 9.10 1.67
N ASN A 32 -17.77 9.16 2.45
CA ASN A 32 -17.93 8.59 3.78
C ASN A 32 -17.91 7.05 3.86
N ASP A 33 -17.35 6.37 2.86
CA ASP A 33 -17.22 4.93 2.81
C ASP A 33 -15.74 4.52 2.96
N GLU A 34 -15.26 4.59 4.20
CA GLU A 34 -13.93 4.12 4.61
C GLU A 34 -13.71 2.61 4.39
N ASN A 35 -14.77 1.86 4.03
CA ASN A 35 -14.69 0.43 3.73
C ASN A 35 -14.59 0.15 2.22
N LYS A 36 -14.73 1.18 1.38
CA LYS A 36 -14.67 0.98 -0.06
C LYS A 36 -13.26 0.57 -0.48
N MET A 37 -13.20 -0.55 -1.18
CA MET A 37 -11.95 -1.07 -1.73
C MET A 37 -11.65 -0.42 -3.08
N VAL A 38 -10.42 0.04 -3.27
CA VAL A 38 -9.92 0.56 -4.55
C VAL A 38 -9.15 -0.54 -5.25
N GLU A 39 -9.44 -0.76 -6.53
CA GLU A 39 -8.64 -1.63 -7.39
C GLU A 39 -7.27 -0.97 -7.64
N MET A 40 -6.20 -1.74 -7.54
CA MET A 40 -4.82 -1.22 -7.70
C MET A 40 -4.02 -2.00 -8.74
N ASP A 41 -4.58 -3.05 -9.33
CA ASP A 41 -3.86 -4.00 -10.20
C ASP A 41 -3.26 -3.35 -11.45
N GLU A 42 -3.89 -2.33 -12.03
CA GLU A 42 -3.34 -1.63 -13.21
C GLU A 42 -2.27 -0.61 -12.79
N ILE A 43 -2.49 0.11 -11.68
CA ILE A 43 -1.50 1.02 -11.12
C ILE A 43 -0.22 0.25 -10.79
N LEU A 44 -0.37 -0.97 -10.26
CA LEU A 44 0.72 -1.88 -9.91
C LEU A 44 1.57 -2.38 -11.09
N LYS A 45 1.08 -2.28 -12.32
CA LYS A 45 1.82 -2.68 -13.51
C LYS A 45 2.67 -1.55 -14.09
N LEU A 46 2.51 -0.33 -13.58
CA LEU A 46 3.24 0.82 -14.06
C LEU A 46 4.65 0.86 -13.48
N ASP A 47 5.63 1.15 -14.33
CA ASP A 47 7.04 1.30 -13.92
C ASP A 47 7.24 2.43 -12.91
N HIS A 48 6.29 3.37 -12.82
CA HIS A 48 6.26 4.48 -11.85
C HIS A 48 6.47 4.04 -10.40
N LEU A 49 5.95 2.88 -10.00
CA LEU A 49 6.02 2.43 -8.62
C LEU A 49 7.43 2.11 -8.13
N ASN A 50 8.36 1.84 -9.04
CA ASN A 50 9.75 1.57 -8.68
C ASN A 50 10.49 2.84 -8.26
N ASN A 51 9.98 4.01 -8.64
CA ASN A 51 10.62 5.31 -8.42
C ASN A 51 9.93 6.16 -7.35
N PHE A 52 8.84 5.68 -6.76
CA PHE A 52 8.15 6.42 -5.70
C PHE A 52 8.97 6.46 -4.42
N GLU A 53 9.09 7.67 -3.90
CA GLU A 53 9.62 7.97 -2.58
C GLU A 53 8.47 8.03 -1.56
N ARG A 54 7.28 8.48 -1.97
CA ARG A 54 6.08 8.52 -1.13
C ARG A 54 4.85 7.94 -1.83
N PHE A 55 4.15 7.07 -1.12
CA PHE A 55 2.88 6.51 -1.58
C PHE A 55 1.84 6.54 -0.46
N LYS A 56 0.71 7.18 -0.71
CA LYS A 56 -0.36 7.33 0.28
C LYS A 56 -1.72 7.03 -0.32
N VAL A 57 -2.50 6.25 0.40
CA VAL A 57 -3.92 6.01 0.11
C VAL A 57 -4.72 6.26 1.37
N SER A 58 -5.68 7.17 1.30
CA SER A 58 -6.52 7.56 2.44
C SER A 58 -8.01 7.59 2.10
N GLY A 59 -8.86 7.34 3.10
CA GLY A 59 -10.32 7.32 2.91
C GLY A 59 -10.86 6.12 2.12
N CYS A 60 -10.02 5.11 1.87
CA CYS A 60 -10.40 3.87 1.20
C CYS A 60 -9.43 2.72 1.54
N ILE A 61 -9.85 1.50 1.25
CA ILE A 61 -9.08 0.27 1.47
C ILE A 61 -8.37 -0.14 0.19
N VAL A 62 -7.11 -0.56 0.30
CA VAL A 62 -6.36 -1.16 -0.80
C VAL A 62 -6.24 -2.69 -0.62
N PRO A 63 -5.94 -3.45 -1.68
CA PRO A 63 -5.76 -4.90 -1.59
C PRO A 63 -4.70 -5.32 -0.56
N ASP A 64 -5.00 -6.33 0.27
CA ASP A 64 -4.11 -6.81 1.35
C ASP A 64 -2.70 -7.22 0.84
N ASN A 65 -2.60 -7.74 -0.40
CA ASN A 65 -1.33 -8.14 -1.01
C ASN A 65 -0.39 -6.97 -1.32
N LEU A 66 -0.84 -5.72 -1.19
CA LEU A 66 0.00 -4.54 -1.39
C LEU A 66 1.00 -4.32 -0.27
N VAL A 67 0.73 -4.82 0.94
CA VAL A 67 1.61 -4.64 2.10
C VAL A 67 3.05 -5.03 1.78
N THR A 68 3.25 -6.14 1.05
CA THR A 68 4.58 -6.61 0.67
C THR A 68 5.09 -6.00 -0.64
N LYS A 69 4.20 -5.63 -1.56
CA LYS A 69 4.58 -5.02 -2.85
C LYS A 69 5.09 -3.59 -2.72
N LEU A 70 4.73 -2.89 -1.65
CA LEU A 70 5.13 -1.50 -1.40
C LEU A 70 6.34 -1.40 -0.46
N SER A 71 6.95 -2.53 -0.07
CA SER A 71 8.01 -2.55 0.95
C SER A 71 9.31 -1.86 0.54
N HIS A 72 9.48 -1.54 -0.75
CA HIS A 72 10.61 -0.78 -1.26
C HIS A 72 10.41 0.75 -1.20
N ILE A 73 9.19 1.20 -0.93
CA ILE A 73 8.85 2.63 -0.88
C ILE A 73 9.24 3.19 0.50
N PRO A 74 10.07 4.25 0.56
CA PRO A 74 10.52 4.89 1.79
C PRO A 74 9.40 5.31 2.75
N TYR A 75 8.34 5.89 2.21
CA TYR A 75 7.22 6.43 2.96
C TYR A 75 5.91 5.88 2.40
N CYS A 76 5.22 5.04 3.18
CA CYS A 76 3.98 4.39 2.73
C CYS A 76 2.88 4.48 3.79
N HIS A 77 1.71 5.02 3.42
CA HIS A 77 0.54 5.10 4.29
C HIS A 77 -0.67 4.49 3.58
N ILE A 78 -1.15 3.35 4.09
CA ILE A 78 -2.25 2.61 3.46
C ILE A 78 -3.24 2.09 4.50
N GLN A 79 -4.44 1.78 4.03
CA GLN A 79 -5.43 1.03 4.78
C GLN A 79 -5.75 -0.26 4.03
N VAL A 80 -5.65 -1.41 4.70
CA VAL A 80 -5.99 -2.73 4.16
C VAL A 80 -7.12 -3.35 4.97
N LYS A 81 -7.80 -4.37 4.43
CA LYS A 81 -8.85 -5.06 5.18
C LYS A 81 -8.23 -5.89 6.29
N SER A 82 -7.21 -6.67 5.94
CA SER A 82 -6.52 -7.53 6.89
C SER A 82 -5.02 -7.59 6.67
N VAL A 83 -4.29 -7.82 7.75
CA VAL A 83 -2.87 -8.15 7.74
C VAL A 83 -2.68 -9.54 8.30
N ASN A 84 -1.62 -10.21 7.89
CA ASN A 84 -1.20 -11.46 8.52
C ASN A 84 0.24 -11.37 9.02
N SER A 85 0.59 -12.23 9.97
CA SER A 85 1.90 -12.22 10.61
C SER A 85 3.07 -12.47 9.65
N LYS A 86 2.85 -13.25 8.57
CA LYS A 86 3.89 -13.55 7.58
C LYS A 86 4.23 -12.33 6.73
N ASP A 87 3.23 -11.61 6.26
CA ASP A 87 3.43 -10.40 5.45
C ASP A 87 4.05 -9.27 6.26
N LEU A 88 3.65 -9.12 7.53
CA LEU A 88 4.27 -8.13 8.43
C LEU A 88 5.72 -8.49 8.78
N LEU A 89 6.03 -9.78 8.96
CA LEU A 89 7.41 -10.22 9.15
C LEU A 89 8.26 -9.95 7.89
N PHE A 90 7.74 -10.24 6.71
CA PHE A 90 8.40 -9.90 5.45
C PHE A 90 8.65 -8.39 5.35
N LEU A 91 7.62 -7.58 5.62
CA LEU A 91 7.71 -6.13 5.57
C LEU A 91 8.79 -5.60 6.53
N LYS A 92 8.81 -6.10 7.77
CA LYS A 92 9.85 -5.75 8.75
C LYS A 92 11.25 -6.04 8.20
N GLU A 93 11.47 -7.24 7.66
CA GLU A 93 12.78 -7.64 7.12
C GLU A 93 13.19 -6.81 5.88
N ALA A 94 12.23 -6.43 5.04
CA ALA A 94 12.47 -5.57 3.88
C ALA A 94 12.83 -4.14 4.31
N ILE A 95 12.06 -3.55 5.22
CA ILE A 95 12.28 -2.20 5.76
C ILE A 95 13.64 -2.08 6.45
N LEU A 96 14.04 -3.07 7.25
CA LEU A 96 15.35 -3.07 7.94
C LEU A 96 16.54 -3.04 6.97
N ARG A 97 16.32 -3.41 5.70
CA ARG A 97 17.35 -3.40 4.65
C ARG A 97 17.24 -2.20 3.73
N LEU A 98 16.21 -1.36 3.88
CA LEU A 98 15.97 -0.18 3.06
C LEU A 98 16.68 1.04 3.69
N PRO A 99 17.81 1.52 3.13
CA PRO A 99 18.59 2.60 3.75
C PRO A 99 17.85 3.94 3.75
N THR A 100 16.90 4.09 2.84
CA THR A 100 16.07 5.28 2.64
C THR A 100 14.77 5.22 3.43
N PHE A 101 14.55 4.21 4.28
CA PHE A 101 13.29 4.07 5.01
C PHE A 101 12.96 5.30 5.87
N GLU A 102 11.70 5.74 5.77
CA GLU A 102 11.16 6.82 6.60
C GLU A 102 10.02 6.31 7.49
N GLU A 103 8.93 5.83 6.90
CA GLU A 103 7.72 5.46 7.62
C GLU A 103 6.87 4.44 6.83
N PHE A 104 6.27 3.48 7.53
CA PHE A 104 5.27 2.59 6.95
C PHE A 104 4.08 2.44 7.91
N GLU A 105 2.98 3.14 7.60
CA GLU A 105 1.74 3.08 8.37
C GLU A 105 0.73 2.15 7.68
N ILE A 106 0.22 1.17 8.42
CA ILE A 106 -0.85 0.27 7.96
C ILE A 106 -2.03 0.35 8.91
N LYS A 107 -3.14 0.87 8.42
CA LYS A 107 -4.45 0.73 9.09
C LYS A 107 -5.08 -0.58 8.66
N PHE A 108 -5.55 -1.39 9.61
CA PHE A 108 -6.23 -2.65 9.33
C PHE A 108 -7.33 -2.93 10.34
N LYS A 109 -8.34 -3.72 9.94
CA LYS A 109 -9.45 -4.12 10.82
C LYS A 109 -9.27 -5.52 11.39
N ILE A 110 -8.56 -6.40 10.68
CA ILE A 110 -8.40 -7.81 11.05
C ILE A 110 -6.91 -8.17 11.06
N PHE A 111 -6.43 -8.69 12.18
CA PHE A 111 -5.11 -9.31 12.30
C PHE A 111 -5.25 -10.83 12.24
N ARG A 112 -4.65 -11.46 11.22
CA ARG A 112 -4.64 -12.91 11.07
C ARG A 112 -3.31 -13.47 11.56
N THR A 113 -3.33 -14.05 12.75
CA THR A 113 -2.24 -14.92 13.19
C THR A 113 -2.35 -16.22 12.41
N LEU A 114 -1.35 -16.55 11.59
CA LEU A 114 -1.22 -17.94 11.16
C LEU A 114 -0.91 -18.73 12.43
N MET A 115 -1.89 -19.52 12.91
CA MET A 115 -1.61 -20.50 13.95
C MET A 115 -0.49 -21.38 13.40
N ASN A 116 0.68 -21.34 14.04
CA ASN A 116 1.63 -22.43 13.91
C ASN A 116 0.84 -23.70 14.22
N SER A 117 1.09 -24.79 13.49
CA SER A 117 0.46 -26.11 13.64
C SER A 117 0.66 -26.75 15.04
N TYR A 118 1.13 -25.98 16.01
CA TYR A 118 1.22 -26.30 17.42
C TYR A 118 0.60 -25.13 18.20
N GLY A 119 -0.67 -25.28 18.57
CA GLY A 119 -1.42 -24.31 19.35
C GLY A 119 -0.91 -24.16 20.78
N LYS A 120 0.22 -23.48 20.99
CA LYS A 120 0.61 -22.92 22.29
C LYS A 120 1.36 -21.61 22.13
N LEU A 121 0.79 -20.56 22.74
CA LEU A 121 1.46 -19.30 23.06
C LEU A 121 2.61 -19.58 24.04
N LYS A 122 3.78 -19.02 23.76
CA LYS A 122 4.80 -18.69 24.77
C LYS A 122 4.93 -17.19 24.81
#